data_AF-A0A318KWG8-F1
#
_entry.id   AF-A0A318KWG8-F1
#
_cell.length_a   1.000
_cell.length_b   1.000
_cell.length_c   1.000
_cell.angle_alpha   90.00
_cell.angle_beta   90.00
_cell.angle_gamma   90.00
#
_symmetry.space_group_name_H-M   'P 1'
#
loop_
_entity.id
_entity.type
_entity.pdbx_description
1 polymer ?
#
loop_
_entity_poly.entity_id
_entity_poly.type
_entity_poly.pdbx_seq_one_letter_code
_entity_poly.pdbx_strand_id
1 'polypeptide(L)'
;MNHLLLTITMMAGEVVEHTSYIEGIVNDIVPEIIGLIELIGIFVITVGSLRAFVLYVRSLLYKNHFPVKLALGNSLALGLEFKMGAEILKTVIIRSTDEIYMLGCIIVLRALLSVLIHFEVKSEKEHGGSEEVTASDY
;
A
#
# COMPACT_ATOMS: atom_id res chain seq x y z
N MET A 1 -16.58 -47.82 28.74
CA MET A 1 -15.58 -47.57 27.68
C MET A 1 -16.24 -47.04 26.40
N ASN A 2 -17.27 -47.70 25.84
CA ASN A 2 -17.94 -47.23 24.60
C ASN A 2 -18.68 -45.88 24.72
N HIS A 3 -19.29 -45.59 25.88
CA HIS A 3 -20.04 -44.34 26.04
C HIS A 3 -19.15 -43.09 26.04
N LEU A 4 -17.93 -43.20 26.57
CA LEU A 4 -16.93 -42.14 26.57
C LEU A 4 -16.42 -41.84 25.16
N LEU A 5 -16.19 -42.90 24.37
CA LEU A 5 -15.80 -42.82 22.96
C LEU A 5 -16.89 -42.13 22.13
N LEU A 6 -18.17 -42.46 22.36
CA LEU A 6 -19.29 -41.85 21.63
C LEU A 6 -19.43 -40.34 21.91
N THR A 7 -19.24 -39.93 23.17
CA THR A 7 -19.28 -38.51 23.57
C THR A 7 -18.12 -37.72 22.97
N ILE A 8 -16.92 -38.29 22.91
CA ILE A 8 -15.75 -37.65 22.29
C ILE A 8 -15.96 -37.49 20.77
N THR A 9 -16.47 -38.52 20.09
CA THR A 9 -16.76 -38.45 18.65
C THR A 9 -17.86 -37.43 18.33
N MET A 10 -18.90 -37.32 19.15
CA MET A 10 -19.93 -36.29 18.99
C MET A 10 -19.38 -34.87 19.20
N MET A 11 -18.61 -34.61 20.26
CA MET A 11 -17.97 -33.31 20.47
C MET A 11 -17.03 -32.94 19.32
N ALA A 12 -16.24 -33.90 18.82
CA ALA A 12 -15.35 -33.66 17.69
C ALA A 12 -16.12 -33.28 16.42
N GLY A 13 -17.25 -33.94 16.14
CA GLY A 13 -18.12 -33.61 15.01
C GLY A 13 -18.71 -32.20 15.10
N GLU A 14 -19.18 -31.79 16.27
CA GLU A 14 -19.77 -30.46 16.51
C GLU A 14 -18.72 -29.34 16.35
N VAL A 15 -17.49 -29.56 16.86
CA VAL A 15 -16.37 -28.62 16.70
C VAL A 15 -15.92 -28.51 15.25
N VAL A 16 -15.92 -29.61 14.49
CA VAL A 16 -15.53 -29.63 13.07
C VAL A 16 -16.59 -28.92 12.22
N GLU A 17 -17.89 -29.14 12.45
CA GLU A 17 -18.94 -28.40 11.74
C GLU A 17 -18.80 -26.90 12.00
N HIS A 18 -18.68 -26.48 13.26
CA HIS A 18 -18.51 -25.07 13.59
C HIS A 18 -17.29 -24.44 12.90
N THR A 19 -16.15 -25.13 12.86
CA THR A 19 -14.94 -24.62 12.19
C THR A 19 -15.16 -24.47 10.68
N SER A 20 -15.81 -25.45 10.05
CA SER A 20 -16.06 -25.45 8.60
C SER A 20 -17.01 -24.33 8.15
N TYR A 21 -18.04 -24.00 8.95
CA TYR A 21 -18.92 -22.85 8.68
C TYR A 21 -18.17 -21.51 8.72
N ILE A 22 -17.30 -21.30 9.72
CA ILE A 22 -16.55 -20.04 9.85
C ILE A 22 -15.53 -19.90 8.72
N GLU A 23 -14.85 -20.98 8.33
CA GLU A 23 -13.91 -20.98 7.21
C GLU A 23 -14.58 -20.64 5.88
N GLY A 24 -15.80 -21.11 5.62
CA GLY A 24 -16.57 -20.76 4.43
C GLY A 24 -16.90 -19.25 4.38
N ILE A 25 -17.42 -18.71 5.48
CA ILE A 25 -17.75 -17.28 5.58
C ILE A 25 -16.51 -16.39 5.35
N VAL A 26 -15.37 -16.77 5.93
CA VAL A 26 -14.11 -16.04 5.78
C VAL A 26 -13.60 -16.08 4.35
N ASN A 27 -13.65 -17.25 3.69
CA ASN A 27 -13.21 -17.39 2.29
C ASN A 27 -14.09 -16.62 1.29
N ASP A 28 -15.37 -16.40 1.59
CA ASP A 28 -16.25 -15.64 0.70
C ASP A 28 -16.15 -14.12 0.92
N ILE A 29 -16.08 -13.67 2.18
CA ILE A 29 -16.18 -12.24 2.49
C ILE A 29 -14.83 -11.52 2.35
N VAL A 30 -13.75 -12.15 2.80
CA VAL A 30 -12.45 -11.47 2.90
C VAL A 30 -11.86 -11.10 1.54
N PRO A 31 -11.95 -11.92 0.47
CA PRO A 31 -11.50 -11.52 -0.86
C PRO A 31 -12.21 -10.27 -1.38
N GLU A 32 -13.51 -10.15 -1.13
CA GLU A 32 -14.31 -8.97 -1.51
C GLU A 32 -13.79 -7.71 -0.79
N ILE A 33 -13.54 -7.82 0.51
CA ILE A 33 -12.98 -6.72 1.33
C ILE A 33 -11.58 -6.32 0.84
N ILE A 34 -10.71 -7.30 0.53
CA ILE A 34 -9.38 -7.04 -0.03
C ILE A 34 -9.49 -6.23 -1.32
N GLY A 35 -10.37 -6.64 -2.24
CA GLY A 35 -10.60 -5.93 -3.49
C GLY A 35 -11.07 -4.49 -3.29
N LEU A 36 -11.97 -4.26 -2.32
CA LEU A 36 -12.44 -2.90 -1.98
C LEU A 36 -11.31 -2.01 -1.43
N ILE A 37 -10.47 -2.56 -0.55
CA ILE A 37 -9.34 -1.80 0.01
C ILE A 37 -8.31 -1.49 -1.09
N GLU A 38 -8.02 -2.45 -1.97
CA GLU A 38 -7.15 -2.20 -3.13
C GLU A 38 -7.71 -1.10 -4.04
N LEU A 39 -9.02 -1.12 -4.29
CA LEU A 39 -9.69 -0.11 -5.10
C LEU A 39 -9.56 1.29 -4.47
N ILE A 40 -9.71 1.42 -3.15
CA ILE A 40 -9.51 2.69 -2.43
C ILE A 40 -8.06 3.17 -2.61
N GLY A 41 -7.08 2.29 -2.41
CA GLY A 41 -5.67 2.63 -2.61
C GLY A 41 -5.37 3.11 -4.03
N ILE A 42 -5.89 2.41 -5.04
CA ILE A 42 -5.77 2.81 -6.45
C ILE A 42 -6.43 4.16 -6.71
N PHE A 43 -7.63 4.38 -6.17
CA PHE A 43 -8.36 5.63 -6.33
C PHE A 43 -7.60 6.83 -5.74
N VAL A 44 -7.11 6.71 -4.50
CA VAL A 44 -6.32 7.76 -3.83
C VAL A 44 -5.06 8.12 -4.63
N ILE A 45 -4.30 7.11 -5.06
CA ILE A 45 -3.10 7.32 -5.89
C ILE A 45 -3.47 8.03 -7.19
N THR A 46 -4.53 7.58 -7.86
CA THR A 46 -4.93 8.09 -9.17
C THR A 46 -5.37 9.54 -9.09
N VAL A 47 -6.29 9.87 -8.18
CA VAL A 47 -6.81 11.23 -8.02
C VAL A 47 -5.72 12.19 -7.52
N GLY A 48 -4.92 11.76 -6.55
CA GLY A 48 -3.82 12.56 -6.02
C GLY A 48 -2.73 12.84 -7.04
N SER A 49 -2.36 11.83 -7.83
CA SER A 49 -1.39 11.97 -8.92
C SER A 49 -1.92 12.88 -10.03
N LEU A 50 -3.19 12.71 -10.43
CA LEU A 50 -3.82 13.56 -11.45
C LEU A 50 -3.88 15.02 -10.99
N ARG A 51 -4.26 15.28 -9.74
CA ARG A 51 -4.28 16.63 -9.17
C ARG A 51 -2.89 17.25 -9.14
N ALA A 52 -1.88 16.50 -8.68
CA ALA A 52 -0.50 16.95 -8.66
C ALA A 52 0.01 17.26 -10.07
N PHE A 53 -0.32 16.44 -11.06
CA PHE A 53 0.05 16.64 -12.46
C PHE A 53 -0.59 17.90 -13.06
N VAL A 54 -1.89 18.14 -12.83
CA VAL A 54 -2.56 19.37 -13.29
C VAL A 54 -1.92 20.61 -12.67
N LEU A 55 -1.59 20.56 -11.37
CA LEU A 55 -0.90 21.67 -10.69
C LEU A 55 0.52 21.88 -11.24
N TYR A 56 1.23 20.81 -11.58
CA TYR A 56 2.55 20.87 -12.21
C TYR A 56 2.50 21.60 -13.55
N VAL A 57 1.60 21.20 -14.44
CA VAL A 57 1.43 21.82 -15.76
C VAL A 57 1.06 23.30 -15.62
N ARG A 58 0.15 23.65 -14.69
CA ARG A 58 -0.20 25.04 -14.41
C ARG A 58 0.98 25.84 -13.84
N SER A 59 1.76 25.25 -12.94
CA SER A 59 2.95 25.89 -12.36
C SER A 59 3.99 26.19 -13.45
N LEU A 60 4.17 25.27 -14.40
CA LEU A 60 5.08 25.44 -15.55
C LEU A 60 4.64 26.59 -16.46
N LEU A 61 3.34 26.74 -16.72
CA LEU A 61 2.78 27.80 -17.56
C LEU A 61 2.76 29.18 -16.88
N TYR A 62 2.48 29.24 -15.57
CA TYR A 62 2.26 30.49 -14.84
C TYR A 62 3.40 30.90 -13.88
N LYS A 63 4.54 30.19 -13.87
CA LYS A 63 5.71 30.44 -12.99
C LYS A 63 5.39 30.54 -11.48
N ASN A 64 4.28 29.97 -11.03
CA ASN A 64 3.92 29.97 -9.61
C ASN A 64 4.54 28.77 -8.88
N HIS A 65 5.12 29.02 -7.70
CA HIS A 65 5.70 27.99 -6.84
C HIS A 65 4.60 27.25 -6.08
N PHE A 66 4.14 26.10 -6.61
CA PHE A 66 3.25 25.19 -5.88
C PHE A 66 4.04 24.01 -5.29
N PRO A 67 3.73 23.55 -4.06
CA PRO A 67 4.40 22.41 -3.44
C PRO A 67 3.89 21.07 -4.02
N VAL A 68 4.02 20.88 -5.33
CA VAL A 68 3.49 19.71 -6.07
C VAL A 68 4.10 18.39 -5.56
N LYS A 69 5.41 18.38 -5.27
CA LYS A 69 6.10 17.19 -4.71
C LYS A 69 5.48 16.72 -3.40
N LEU A 70 5.04 17.64 -2.53
CA LEU A 70 4.42 17.30 -1.25
C LEU A 70 3.03 16.70 -1.44
N ALA A 71 2.22 17.28 -2.32
CA ALA A 71 0.87 16.77 -2.62
C ALA A 71 0.91 15.38 -3.27
N LEU A 72 1.86 15.16 -4.19
CA LEU A 72 2.10 13.86 -4.80
C LEU A 72 2.57 12.83 -3.75
N GLY A 73 3.57 13.17 -2.94
CA GLY A 73 4.12 12.31 -1.91
C GLY A 73 3.08 11.84 -0.90
N ASN A 74 2.23 12.74 -0.41
CA ASN A 74 1.15 12.40 0.52
C ASN A 74 0.13 11.44 -0.09
N SER A 75 -0.22 11.64 -1.36
CA SER A 75 -1.19 10.78 -2.05
C SER A 75 -0.64 9.38 -2.32
N LEU A 76 0.66 9.29 -2.65
CA LEU A 76 1.35 8.03 -2.83
C LEU A 76 1.49 7.28 -1.50
N ALA A 77 1.90 7.96 -0.42
CA ALA A 77 2.04 7.36 0.90
C ALA A 77 0.71 6.77 1.39
N LEU A 78 -0.36 7.56 1.36
CA LEU A 78 -1.69 7.12 1.79
C LEU A 78 -2.21 5.94 0.96
N GLY A 79 -2.04 6.00 -0.37
CA GLY A 79 -2.44 4.90 -1.24
C GLY A 79 -1.65 3.61 -1.02
N LEU A 80 -0.37 3.73 -0.65
CA LEU A 80 0.48 2.59 -0.29
C LEU A 80 0.08 1.98 1.05
N GLU A 81 -0.34 2.77 2.03
CA GLU A 81 -0.86 2.26 3.31
C GLU A 81 -2.11 1.40 3.11
N PHE A 82 -3.06 1.83 2.27
CA PHE A 82 -4.22 1.03 1.91
C PHE A 82 -3.82 -0.26 1.16
N LYS A 83 -2.88 -0.16 0.21
CA LYS A 83 -2.34 -1.33 -0.52
C LYS A 83 -1.69 -2.35 0.42
N MET A 84 -0.84 -1.91 1.35
CA MET A 84 -0.23 -2.80 2.34
C MET A 84 -1.28 -3.44 3.26
N GLY A 85 -2.31 -2.70 3.66
CA GLY A 85 -3.42 -3.26 4.45
C GLY A 85 -4.15 -4.40 3.73
N ALA A 86 -4.43 -4.23 2.43
CA ALA A 86 -5.04 -5.28 1.62
C ALA A 86 -4.14 -6.52 1.46
N GLU A 87 -2.83 -6.32 1.32
CA GLU A 87 -1.85 -7.40 1.23
C GLU A 87 -1.72 -8.19 2.52
N ILE A 88 -1.78 -7.51 3.68
CA ILE A 88 -1.84 -8.17 4.99
C ILE A 88 -3.08 -9.05 5.08
N LEU A 89 -4.27 -8.54 4.73
CA LEU A 89 -5.50 -9.35 4.72
C LEU A 89 -5.41 -10.55 3.79
N LYS A 90 -4.73 -10.42 2.64
CA LYS A 90 -4.56 -11.52 1.68
C LYS A 90 -3.74 -12.68 2.26
N THR A 91 -2.77 -12.39 3.12
CA THR A 91 -1.98 -13.42 3.84
C THR A 91 -2.75 -14.12 4.96
N VAL A 92 -3.88 -13.57 5.41
CA VAL A 92 -4.76 -14.24 6.39
C VAL A 92 -5.53 -15.40 5.72
N ILE A 93 -5.83 -15.29 4.43
CA ILE A 93 -6.59 -16.29 3.67
C ILE A 93 -5.66 -17.32 3.00
N ILE A 94 -4.55 -16.84 2.42
CA ILE A 94 -3.63 -17.70 1.67
C ILE A 94 -2.52 -18.18 2.62
N ARG A 95 -2.47 -19.49 2.89
CA ARG A 95 -1.36 -20.11 3.64
C ARG A 95 -0.25 -20.69 2.74
N SER A 96 -0.37 -20.55 1.42
CA SER A 96 0.62 -21.05 0.47
C SER A 96 1.75 -20.04 0.26
N THR A 97 2.95 -20.41 0.67
CA THR A 97 4.15 -19.55 0.70
C THR A 97 4.56 -19.00 -0.67
N ASP A 98 4.25 -19.70 -1.77
CA ASP A 98 4.70 -19.33 -3.12
C ASP A 98 3.96 -18.11 -3.70
N GLU A 99 2.65 -17.99 -3.46
CA GLU A 99 1.85 -16.86 -3.93
C GLU A 99 2.14 -15.57 -3.14
N ILE A 100 2.38 -15.73 -1.82
CA ILE A 100 2.81 -14.64 -0.95
C ILE A 100 4.18 -14.10 -1.40
N TYR A 101 5.08 -14.98 -1.84
CA TYR A 101 6.44 -14.60 -2.24
C TYR A 101 6.44 -13.72 -3.50
N MET A 102 5.70 -14.11 -4.53
CA MET A 102 5.58 -13.32 -5.77
C MET A 102 4.94 -11.96 -5.51
N LEU A 103 3.90 -11.92 -4.68
CA LEU A 103 3.23 -10.67 -4.31
C LEU A 103 4.19 -9.76 -3.53
N GLY A 104 4.89 -10.31 -2.53
CA GLY A 104 5.93 -9.62 -1.76
C GLY A 104 7.02 -9.00 -2.63
N CYS A 105 7.54 -9.75 -3.61
CA CYS A 105 8.54 -9.24 -4.54
C CYS A 105 8.03 -8.02 -5.34
N ILE A 106 6.79 -8.06 -5.83
CA ILE A 106 6.20 -6.97 -6.62
C ILE A 106 6.02 -5.71 -5.76
N ILE A 107 5.61 -5.85 -4.51
CA ILE A 107 5.41 -4.75 -3.56
C ILE A 107 6.75 -4.08 -3.23
N VAL A 108 7.77 -4.89 -2.91
CA VAL A 108 9.11 -4.41 -2.59
C VAL A 108 9.71 -3.67 -3.79
N LEU A 109 9.60 -4.23 -4.99
CA LEU A 109 10.00 -3.55 -6.23
C LEU A 109 9.30 -2.19 -6.37
N ARG A 110 7.99 -2.13 -6.12
CA ARG A 110 7.19 -0.91 -6.22
C ARG A 110 7.59 0.15 -5.19
N ALA A 111 7.91 -0.26 -3.97
CA ALA A 111 8.38 0.62 -2.91
C ALA A 111 9.79 1.15 -3.20
N LEU A 112 10.71 0.28 -3.59
CA LEU A 112 12.09 0.65 -3.92
C LEU A 112 12.16 1.64 -5.07
N LEU A 113 11.40 1.41 -6.15
CA LEU A 113 11.38 2.31 -7.30
C LEU A 113 10.77 3.68 -6.93
N SER A 114 9.67 3.70 -6.16
CA SER A 114 9.06 4.96 -5.70
C SER A 114 9.98 5.75 -4.77
N VAL A 115 10.70 5.06 -3.87
CA VAL A 115 11.65 5.69 -2.94
C VAL A 115 12.89 6.19 -3.66
N LEU A 116 13.47 5.43 -4.59
CA LEU A 116 14.62 5.86 -5.38
C LEU A 116 14.33 7.15 -6.15
N ILE A 117 13.18 7.22 -6.80
CA ILE A 117 12.76 8.44 -7.51
C ILE A 117 12.59 9.60 -6.52
N HIS A 118 12.03 9.37 -5.33
CA HIS A 118 11.89 10.41 -4.30
C HIS A 118 13.25 10.91 -3.75
N PHE A 119 14.24 10.02 -3.61
CA PHE A 119 15.60 10.37 -3.17
C PHE A 119 16.34 11.22 -4.20
N GLU A 120 16.25 10.85 -5.48
CA GLU A 120 16.86 11.59 -6.58
C GLU A 120 16.26 13.01 -6.65
N VAL A 121 14.94 13.10 -6.55
CA VAL A 121 14.14 14.33 -6.45
C VAL A 121 14.52 15.21 -5.25
N LYS A 122 15.05 14.64 -4.16
CA LYS A 122 15.49 15.39 -2.98
C LYS A 122 16.92 15.88 -3.14
N SER A 123 17.79 15.09 -3.78
CA SER A 123 19.20 15.42 -3.97
C SER A 123 19.42 16.65 -4.87
N GLU A 124 18.53 16.88 -5.85
CA GLU A 124 18.55 18.10 -6.68
C GLU A 124 18.23 19.40 -5.89
N LYS A 125 17.62 19.31 -4.69
CA LYS A 125 17.32 20.50 -3.88
C LYS A 125 18.47 20.93 -2.97
N GLU A 126 19.47 20.07 -2.77
CA GLU A 126 20.57 20.34 -1.83
C GLU A 126 21.84 20.88 -2.52
N HIS A 127 21.92 20.87 -3.86
CA HIS A 127 23.08 21.39 -4.62
C HIS A 127 22.86 22.78 -5.28
N GLY A 128 21.81 23.51 -4.90
CA GLY A 128 21.57 24.89 -5.36
C GLY A 128 22.07 25.97 -4.39
N GLY A 129 22.93 25.62 -3.43
CA GLY A 129 23.35 26.52 -2.34
C GLY A 129 24.84 26.49 -2.08
N SER A 130 25.66 26.79 -3.08
CA SER A 130 27.07 27.16 -2.91
C SER A 130 27.54 27.92 -4.15
N GLU A 131 28.35 28.95 -3.93
CA GLU A 131 28.88 29.95 -4.87
C GLU A 131 27.97 31.17 -5.13
N GLU A 132 28.38 32.43 -5.00
CA GLU A 132 29.44 33.16 -4.26
C GLU A 132 29.18 34.63 -4.63
N VAL A 133 29.07 35.54 -3.65
CA VAL A 133 29.56 36.92 -3.83
C VAL A 133 30.21 37.33 -2.51
N THR A 134 31.49 37.04 -2.41
CA THR A 134 32.41 37.89 -1.65
C THR A 134 32.86 39.04 -2.58
N ALA A 135 33.09 40.22 -1.98
CA ALA A 135 33.81 41.38 -2.52
C ALA A 135 33.15 42.27 -3.60
N SER A 136 32.57 43.39 -3.15
CA SER A 136 32.72 44.76 -3.71
C SER A 136 32.01 45.69 -2.72
N ASP A 137 32.72 46.40 -1.84
CA ASP A 137 33.19 47.77 -2.12
C ASP A 137 32.30 48.51 -3.13
N TYR A 138 31.30 49.23 -2.60
CA TYR A 138 30.98 50.64 -2.86
C TYR A 138 29.87 51.12 -1.92
#